data_AF-A0A8C0TGF5-F1
#
_entry.id   AF-A0A8C0TGF5-F1
#
_cell.length_a   1.000
_cell.length_b   1.000
_cell.length_c   1.000
_cell.angle_alpha   90.00
_cell.angle_beta   90.00
_cell.angle_gamma   90.00
#
_symmetry.space_group_name_H-M   'P 1'
#
loop_
_entity.id
_entity.type
_entity.pdbx_description
1 polymer ?
#
loop_
_entity_poly.entity_id
_entity_poly.type
_entity_poly.pdbx_seq_one_letter_code
_entity_poly.pdbx_strand_id
1 'polypeptide(L)'
;MVAAFVLRGLCRAQAALRCAPAELLWVPRRGHRLTPADDELYQRTRISLLQRESPQSMYIDSYSSRGFMVNGNRVLGPCALLPHSVVQWNVGTHRDIIEESFSLFWLLEPRIEIVVVGTGDRTERLQPQVLQALKQRGIAVEVQDTPNACATFNFLCHEGRVTGAALIPPPGGTMLTSLAQAPE
;
A
#
# COMPACT_ATOMS: atom_id res chain seq x y z
N MET A 1 23.56 55.79 48.77
CA MET A 1 23.33 57.04 49.54
C MET A 1 21.84 57.10 49.84
N VAL A 2 21.46 57.44 51.09
CA VAL A 2 20.08 57.65 51.60
C VAL A 2 19.30 56.34 51.85
N ALA A 3 19.13 55.84 53.09
CA ALA A 3 18.42 56.33 54.29
C ALA A 3 16.89 56.14 54.24
N ALA A 4 16.35 55.42 55.24
CA ALA A 4 15.10 55.66 55.99
C ALA A 4 14.58 54.30 56.52
N PHE A 5 14.65 53.98 57.83
CA PHE A 5 13.68 54.39 58.87
C PHE A 5 12.23 54.15 58.41
N VAL A 6 11.43 53.28 59.05
CA VAL A 6 10.70 53.50 60.31
C VAL A 6 10.21 52.11 60.80
N LEU A 7 10.64 51.58 61.94
CA LEU A 7 10.18 51.79 63.34
C LEU A 7 8.75 51.33 63.69
N ARG A 8 8.76 50.36 64.61
CA ARG A 8 7.86 50.14 65.77
C ARG A 8 6.56 49.38 65.57
N GLY A 9 6.47 48.31 66.37
CA GLY A 9 5.20 47.84 66.92
C GLY A 9 5.36 46.55 67.70
N LEU A 10 5.92 46.63 68.92
CA LEU A 10 5.83 45.57 69.91
C LEU A 10 4.36 45.35 70.29
N CYS A 11 3.93 44.09 70.41
CA CYS A 11 3.17 43.61 71.57
C CYS A 11 3.13 42.08 71.60
N ARG A 12 3.55 41.53 72.73
CA ARG A 12 3.48 40.11 73.12
C ARG A 12 2.14 39.81 73.80
N ALA A 13 1.89 38.50 73.94
CA ALA A 13 0.97 37.80 74.85
C ALA A 13 -0.43 37.51 74.27
N GLN A 14 -0.68 36.28 73.83
CA GLN A 14 -1.08 35.08 74.59
C GLN A 14 -2.56 35.11 75.01
N ALA A 15 -3.34 34.18 74.46
CA ALA A 15 -4.15 33.26 75.26
C ALA A 15 -4.66 32.14 74.34
N ALA A 16 -4.27 30.91 74.67
CA ALA A 16 -4.88 29.71 74.13
C ALA A 16 -6.30 29.59 74.69
N LEU A 17 -7.30 29.51 73.81
CA LEU A 17 -8.59 28.92 74.14
C LEU A 17 -8.85 27.80 73.16
N ARG A 18 -8.71 26.58 73.69
CA ARG A 18 -9.17 25.35 73.06
C ARG A 18 -10.70 25.41 72.99
N CYS A 19 -11.26 25.31 71.79
CA CYS A 19 -12.65 24.92 71.58
C CYS A 19 -12.71 23.79 70.56
N ALA A 20 -13.51 22.79 70.89
CA ALA A 20 -13.68 21.49 70.24
C ALA A 20 -14.20 21.61 68.78
N PRO A 21 -14.02 20.58 67.94
CA PRO A 21 -14.45 20.65 66.55
C PRO A 21 -15.98 20.58 66.48
N ALA A 22 -16.61 21.65 66.00
CA ALA A 22 -17.98 21.59 65.54
C ALA A 22 -17.98 21.00 64.13
N GLU A 23 -18.57 19.83 63.97
CA GLU A 23 -18.73 19.14 62.70
C GLU A 23 -19.44 20.04 61.68
N LEU A 24 -18.72 20.39 60.61
CA LEU A 24 -19.32 20.94 59.40
C LEU A 24 -19.98 19.78 58.64
N LEU A 25 -21.30 19.80 58.61
CA LEU A 25 -22.24 18.89 57.95
C LEU A 25 -22.19 18.95 56.40
N TRP A 26 -21.00 19.14 55.80
CA TRP A 26 -20.85 19.20 54.35
C TRP A 26 -19.79 18.22 53.86
N VAL A 27 -20.23 17.02 53.49
CA VAL A 27 -19.41 16.08 52.73
C VAL A 27 -19.47 16.49 51.25
N PRO A 28 -18.33 16.74 50.57
CA PRO A 28 -18.34 16.96 49.14
C PRO A 28 -18.79 15.66 48.45
N ARG A 29 -19.96 15.68 47.83
CA ARG A 29 -20.42 14.57 46.99
C ARG A 29 -19.49 14.48 45.77
N ARG A 30 -18.65 13.44 45.74
CA ARG A 30 -17.83 13.09 44.56
C ARG A 30 -18.76 12.94 43.36
N GLY A 31 -18.50 13.74 42.32
CA GLY A 31 -19.18 13.66 41.04
C GLY A 31 -19.16 12.24 40.48
N HIS A 32 -20.27 11.90 39.84
CA HIS A 32 -20.54 10.71 39.02
C HIS A 32 -19.40 9.69 38.89
N ARG A 33 -19.59 8.55 39.55
CA ARG A 33 -18.90 7.31 39.19
C ARG A 33 -19.62 6.74 37.97
N LEU A 34 -19.02 6.87 36.79
CA LEU A 34 -19.49 6.17 35.59
C LEU A 34 -19.52 4.68 35.92
N THR A 35 -20.70 4.09 35.83
CA THR A 35 -20.91 2.64 35.94
C THR A 35 -20.77 2.02 34.55
N PRO A 36 -20.41 0.73 34.42
CA PRO A 36 -20.31 0.07 33.11
C PRO A 36 -21.63 0.03 32.30
N ALA A 37 -22.76 0.41 32.92
CA ALA A 37 -24.05 0.56 32.26
C ALA A 37 -24.23 1.96 31.63
N ASP A 38 -23.42 2.95 32.04
CA ASP A 38 -23.39 4.27 31.41
C ASP A 38 -22.64 4.24 30.05
N ASP A 39 -22.06 3.09 29.70
CA ASP A 39 -21.37 2.83 28.43
C ASP A 39 -22.31 2.39 27.29
N GLU A 40 -23.65 2.42 27.46
CA GLU A 40 -24.59 2.08 26.38
C GLU A 40 -24.56 3.07 25.19
N LEU A 41 -23.92 4.22 25.36
CA LEU A 41 -23.66 5.20 24.31
C LEU A 41 -22.24 5.13 23.71
N TYR A 42 -21.45 4.09 24.04
CA TYR A 42 -20.28 3.77 23.21
C TYR A 42 -20.76 3.24 21.87
N GLN A 43 -21.02 4.16 20.95
CA GLN A 43 -20.91 3.91 19.53
C GLN A 43 -19.49 3.37 19.31
N ARG A 44 -19.35 2.04 19.31
CA ARG A 44 -18.15 1.38 18.82
C ARG A 44 -17.89 1.99 17.46
N THR A 45 -16.85 2.80 17.34
CA THR A 45 -16.27 3.16 16.05
C THR A 45 -15.77 1.85 15.49
N ARG A 46 -16.67 1.11 14.82
CA ARG A 46 -16.30 -0.01 14.00
C ARG A 46 -15.54 0.61 12.86
N ILE A 47 -14.22 0.61 13.00
CA ILE A 47 -13.33 0.83 11.88
C ILE A 47 -13.54 -0.41 11.01
N SER A 48 -14.56 -0.38 10.17
CA SER A 48 -14.58 -1.20 8.98
C SER A 48 -13.42 -0.65 8.18
N LEU A 49 -12.29 -1.34 8.26
CA LEU A 49 -11.15 -1.14 7.38
C LEU A 49 -11.72 -1.46 6.00
N LEU A 50 -12.30 -0.46 5.35
CA LEU A 50 -12.69 -0.51 3.95
C LEU A 50 -11.35 -0.60 3.25
N GLN A 51 -10.93 -1.84 3.00
CA GLN A 51 -9.85 -2.12 2.09
C GLN A 51 -10.16 -1.29 0.87
N ARG A 52 -9.29 -0.31 0.61
CA ARG A 52 -9.38 0.54 -0.56
C ARG A 52 -8.97 -0.38 -1.71
N GLU A 53 -9.87 -1.29 -2.09
CA GLU A 53 -9.76 -1.99 -3.35
C GLU A 53 -9.76 -0.87 -4.38
N SER A 54 -8.59 -0.51 -4.86
CA SER A 54 -8.45 0.33 -6.02
C SER A 54 -9.14 -0.44 -7.14
N PRO A 55 -10.34 -0.03 -7.60
CA PRO A 55 -11.19 -0.87 -8.45
C PRO A 55 -10.63 -1.03 -9.88
N GLN A 56 -9.38 -0.62 -10.10
CA GLN A 56 -8.73 -0.52 -11.41
C GLN A 56 -7.31 -1.10 -11.44
N SER A 57 -6.88 -1.83 -10.40
CA SER A 57 -5.58 -2.52 -10.43
C SER A 57 -5.66 -3.78 -11.29
N MET A 58 -4.70 -3.94 -12.20
CA MET A 58 -4.56 -5.13 -13.04
C MET A 58 -3.85 -6.22 -12.25
N TYR A 59 -4.42 -7.44 -12.21
CA TYR A 59 -3.81 -8.61 -11.60
C TYR A 59 -3.81 -9.79 -12.57
N ILE A 60 -2.75 -10.58 -12.50
CA ILE A 60 -2.62 -11.82 -13.27
C ILE A 60 -3.07 -12.97 -12.37
N ASP A 61 -4.15 -13.66 -12.76
CA ASP A 61 -4.73 -14.77 -12.01
C ASP A 61 -3.98 -16.07 -12.27
N SER A 62 -3.72 -16.37 -13.55
CA SER A 62 -3.04 -17.58 -13.98
C SER A 62 -2.43 -17.39 -15.37
N TYR A 63 -1.51 -18.28 -15.73
CA TYR A 63 -0.94 -18.35 -17.07
C TYR A 63 -1.03 -19.77 -17.62
N SER A 64 -0.97 -19.85 -18.94
CA SER A 64 -1.00 -21.08 -19.72
C SER A 64 -0.03 -20.96 -20.89
N SER A 65 0.22 -22.09 -21.56
CA SER A 65 1.03 -22.08 -22.79
C SER A 65 0.42 -21.27 -23.93
N ARG A 66 -0.88 -20.97 -23.86
CA ARG A 66 -1.60 -20.19 -24.87
C ARG A 66 -1.75 -18.72 -24.51
N GLY A 67 -1.40 -18.30 -23.30
CA GLY A 67 -1.61 -16.93 -22.82
C GLY A 67 -1.97 -16.85 -21.35
N PHE A 68 -2.64 -15.76 -20.95
CA PHE A 68 -2.81 -15.34 -19.57
C PHE A 68 -4.29 -15.16 -19.19
N MET A 69 -4.58 -15.27 -17.90
CA MET A 69 -5.85 -14.87 -17.30
C MET A 69 -5.58 -13.63 -16.44
N VAL A 70 -6.24 -12.52 -16.77
CA VAL A 70 -6.05 -11.22 -16.12
C VAL A 70 -7.40 -10.68 -15.69
N ASN A 71 -7.61 -10.50 -14.38
CA ASN A 71 -8.89 -10.09 -13.81
C ASN A 71 -10.08 -10.90 -14.37
N GLY A 72 -9.94 -12.22 -14.50
CA GLY A 72 -10.93 -13.13 -15.06
C GLY A 72 -11.03 -13.13 -16.60
N ASN A 73 -10.34 -12.23 -17.31
CA ASN A 73 -10.34 -12.16 -18.77
C ASN A 73 -9.20 -12.97 -19.38
N ARG A 74 -9.50 -13.74 -20.43
CA ARG A 74 -8.50 -14.54 -21.13
C ARG A 74 -7.82 -13.74 -22.24
N VAL A 75 -6.50 -13.64 -22.15
CA VAL A 75 -5.63 -12.98 -23.14
C VAL A 75 -4.79 -14.04 -23.83
N LEU A 76 -4.87 -14.12 -25.15
CA LEU A 76 -4.16 -15.13 -25.93
C LEU A 76 -2.84 -14.56 -26.47
N GLY A 77 -1.79 -15.37 -26.37
CA GLY A 77 -0.46 -15.02 -26.82
C GLY A 77 0.28 -14.05 -25.90
N PRO A 78 1.35 -13.43 -26.41
CA PRO A 78 2.11 -12.40 -25.72
C PRO A 78 1.25 -11.15 -25.49
N CYS A 79 1.37 -10.57 -24.30
CA CYS A 79 0.58 -9.40 -23.92
C CYS A 79 1.41 -8.39 -23.13
N ALA A 80 1.02 -7.12 -23.26
CA ALA A 80 1.50 -6.04 -22.43
C ALA A 80 0.38 -5.57 -21.49
N LEU A 81 0.67 -5.62 -20.19
CA LEU A 81 -0.17 -5.11 -19.12
C LEU A 81 0.23 -3.68 -18.82
N LEU A 82 -0.74 -2.80 -18.89
CA LEU A 82 -0.66 -1.41 -18.54
C LEU A 82 -1.48 -1.20 -17.25
N PRO A 83 -1.29 -0.09 -16.51
CA PRO A 83 -1.98 0.12 -15.24
C PRO A 83 -3.51 -0.05 -15.29
N HIS A 84 -4.13 0.28 -16.42
CA HIS A 84 -5.58 0.26 -16.58
C HIS A 84 -6.06 -0.51 -17.82
N SER A 85 -5.17 -1.18 -18.55
CA SER A 85 -5.55 -1.88 -19.78
C SER A 85 -4.60 -3.03 -20.11
N VAL A 86 -5.09 -3.96 -20.92
CA VAL A 86 -4.29 -5.04 -21.47
C VAL A 86 -4.29 -4.92 -22.99
N VAL A 87 -3.11 -5.01 -23.59
CA VAL A 87 -2.94 -4.95 -25.03
C VAL A 87 -2.15 -6.17 -25.51
N GLN A 88 -2.44 -6.60 -26.73
CA GLN A 88 -1.68 -7.68 -27.34
C GLN A 88 -0.29 -7.17 -27.73
N TRP A 89 0.74 -7.95 -27.42
CA TRP A 89 2.11 -7.57 -27.69
C TRP A 89 2.62 -8.30 -28.93
N ASN A 90 3.03 -7.57 -29.95
CA ASN A 90 3.43 -8.13 -31.23
C ASN A 90 4.90 -8.57 -31.23
N VAL A 91 5.23 -9.55 -30.39
CA VAL A 91 6.58 -10.11 -30.23
C VAL A 91 6.46 -11.63 -30.18
N GLY A 92 7.12 -12.35 -31.09
CA GLY A 92 7.06 -13.81 -31.13
C GLY A 92 7.96 -14.48 -30.09
N THR A 93 9.20 -14.02 -29.98
CA THR A 93 10.21 -14.55 -29.06
C THR A 93 11.00 -13.40 -28.42
N HIS A 94 11.73 -13.69 -27.35
CA HIS A 94 12.59 -12.70 -26.66
C HIS A 94 13.60 -11.96 -27.58
N ARG A 95 13.91 -12.51 -28.76
CA ARG A 95 14.84 -11.91 -29.74
C ARG A 95 14.21 -10.78 -30.54
N ASP A 96 12.89 -10.80 -30.68
CA ASP A 96 12.12 -9.81 -31.45
C ASP A 96 11.78 -8.58 -30.60
N ILE A 97 12.29 -8.54 -29.35
CA ILE A 97 12.12 -7.41 -28.45
C ILE A 97 13.07 -6.29 -28.88
N ILE A 98 12.49 -5.27 -29.50
CA ILE A 98 13.15 -4.02 -29.93
C ILE A 98 12.65 -2.84 -29.08
N GLU A 99 13.25 -1.66 -29.25
CA GLU A 99 12.84 -0.46 -28.51
C GLU A 99 11.37 -0.14 -28.79
N GLU A 100 10.96 -0.20 -30.06
CA GLU A 100 9.61 0.11 -30.53
C GLU A 100 8.53 -0.78 -29.89
N SER A 101 8.90 -2.01 -29.49
CA SER A 101 8.01 -2.92 -28.78
C SER A 101 7.55 -2.39 -27.43
N PHE A 102 8.27 -1.42 -26.85
CA PHE A 102 7.92 -0.75 -25.60
C PHE A 102 7.25 0.60 -25.79
N SER A 103 6.93 0.97 -27.03
CA SER A 103 6.41 2.30 -27.35
C SER A 103 5.19 2.73 -26.53
N LEU A 104 4.30 1.80 -26.24
CA LEU A 104 3.12 2.06 -25.45
C LEU A 104 3.46 2.44 -23.99
N PHE A 105 4.52 1.89 -23.39
CA PHE A 105 4.80 2.10 -21.97
C PHE A 105 5.23 3.53 -21.63
N TRP A 106 5.89 4.23 -22.55
CA TRP A 106 6.31 5.62 -22.32
C TRP A 106 5.35 6.67 -22.89
N LEU A 107 4.31 6.25 -23.63
CA LEU A 107 3.30 7.16 -24.17
C LEU A 107 2.14 7.41 -23.19
N LEU A 108 2.04 6.60 -22.14
CA LEU A 108 0.95 6.65 -21.18
C LEU A 108 1.23 7.62 -20.04
N GLU A 109 0.15 8.20 -19.52
CA GLU A 109 0.13 8.93 -18.27
C GLU A 109 -0.86 8.24 -17.32
N PRO A 110 -0.50 8.00 -16.03
CA PRO A 110 0.76 8.36 -15.39
C PRO A 110 1.96 7.56 -15.91
N ARG A 111 3.15 8.18 -15.86
CA ARG A 111 4.40 7.55 -16.30
C ARG A 111 4.66 6.24 -15.54
N ILE A 112 4.95 5.19 -16.30
CA ILE A 112 5.30 3.88 -15.76
C ILE A 112 6.71 3.95 -15.18
N GLU A 113 6.86 3.57 -13.91
CA GLU A 113 8.15 3.60 -13.21
C GLU A 113 8.98 2.36 -13.48
N ILE A 114 8.31 1.22 -13.61
CA ILE A 114 8.94 -0.09 -13.72
C ILE A 114 8.13 -0.97 -14.68
N VAL A 115 8.84 -1.69 -15.56
CA VAL A 115 8.28 -2.68 -16.47
C VAL A 115 8.91 -4.03 -16.18
N VAL A 116 8.06 -5.02 -15.89
CA VAL A 116 8.47 -6.41 -15.71
C VAL A 116 8.35 -7.15 -17.03
N VAL A 117 9.45 -7.69 -17.54
CA VAL A 117 9.51 -8.44 -18.80
C VAL A 117 9.60 -9.93 -18.51
N GLY A 118 8.57 -10.67 -18.90
CA GLY A 118 8.52 -12.13 -18.83
C GLY A 118 8.93 -12.75 -20.15
N THR A 119 10.09 -13.41 -20.22
CA THR A 119 10.64 -13.96 -21.47
C THR A 119 10.17 -15.38 -21.81
N GLY A 120 9.24 -15.95 -21.04
CA GLY A 120 8.72 -17.31 -21.23
C GLY A 120 9.16 -18.27 -20.12
N ASP A 121 9.67 -19.44 -20.49
CA ASP A 121 10.08 -20.50 -19.54
C ASP A 121 11.36 -20.15 -18.74
N ARG A 122 12.24 -19.35 -19.34
CA ARG A 122 13.54 -18.99 -18.74
C ARG A 122 13.78 -17.51 -18.87
N THR A 123 14.55 -16.97 -17.93
CA THR A 123 15.06 -15.60 -17.98
C THR A 123 16.10 -15.50 -19.10
N GLU A 124 15.78 -14.73 -20.13
CA GLU A 124 16.66 -14.47 -21.27
C GLU A 124 17.17 -13.04 -21.24
N ARG A 125 18.37 -12.80 -21.78
CA ARG A 125 18.94 -11.45 -21.81
C ARG A 125 18.34 -10.63 -22.95
N LEU A 126 17.83 -9.44 -22.62
CA LEU A 126 17.41 -8.46 -23.61
C LEU A 126 18.60 -7.76 -24.26
N GLN A 127 18.36 -7.17 -25.42
CA GLN A 127 19.36 -6.38 -26.12
C GLN A 127 19.77 -5.16 -25.27
N PRO A 128 21.07 -4.86 -25.10
CA PRO A 128 21.52 -3.74 -24.29
C PRO A 128 20.96 -2.38 -24.73
N GLN A 129 20.72 -2.20 -26.04
CA GLN A 129 20.13 -0.96 -26.57
C GLN A 129 18.74 -0.71 -26.00
N VAL A 130 17.91 -1.76 -25.89
CA VAL A 130 16.55 -1.67 -25.34
C VAL A 130 16.57 -1.23 -23.88
N LEU A 131 17.45 -1.85 -23.07
CA LEU A 131 17.61 -1.51 -21.66
C LEU A 131 18.09 -0.06 -21.48
N GLN A 132 19.01 0.38 -22.34
CA GLN A 132 19.50 1.75 -22.33
C GLN A 132 18.41 2.76 -22.69
N ALA A 133 17.61 2.48 -23.73
CA ALA A 133 16.52 3.35 -24.16
C ALA A 133 15.45 3.50 -23.08
N LEU A 134 15.05 2.40 -22.42
CA LEU A 134 14.09 2.43 -21.32
C LEU A 134 14.62 3.20 -20.12
N LYS A 135 15.90 3.00 -19.77
CA LYS A 135 16.56 3.75 -18.68
C LYS A 135 16.63 5.26 -18.97
N GLN A 136 16.93 5.65 -20.21
CA GLN A 136 16.94 7.06 -20.62
C GLN A 136 15.55 7.73 -20.50
N ARG A 137 14.49 6.94 -20.69
CA ARG A 137 13.09 7.38 -20.51
C ARG A 137 12.64 7.36 -19.04
N GLY A 138 13.50 6.92 -18.12
CA GLY A 138 13.21 6.84 -16.69
C GLY A 138 12.42 5.59 -16.27
N ILE A 139 12.37 4.57 -17.12
CA ILE A 139 11.65 3.32 -16.85
C ILE A 139 12.66 2.27 -16.37
N ALA A 140 12.46 1.76 -15.16
CA ALA A 140 13.21 0.61 -14.66
C ALA A 140 12.72 -0.67 -15.34
N VAL A 141 13.63 -1.60 -15.65
CA VAL A 141 13.29 -2.85 -16.34
C VAL A 141 13.76 -4.03 -15.52
N GLU A 142 12.85 -4.94 -15.22
CA GLU A 142 13.16 -6.22 -14.59
C GLU A 142 12.87 -7.35 -15.57
N VAL A 143 13.86 -8.19 -15.84
CA VAL A 143 13.73 -9.30 -16.79
C VAL A 143 13.73 -10.61 -16.02
N GLN A 144 12.68 -11.39 -16.16
CA GLN A 144 12.46 -12.64 -15.46
C GLN A 144 11.81 -13.67 -16.40
N ASP A 145 11.79 -14.93 -15.98
CA ASP A 145 10.87 -15.93 -16.51
C ASP A 145 9.42 -15.52 -16.20
N THR A 146 8.49 -15.95 -17.04
CA THR A 146 7.09 -15.54 -16.98
C THR A 146 6.40 -15.86 -15.65
N PRO A 147 6.60 -17.03 -15.01
CA PRO A 147 6.00 -17.31 -13.70
C PRO A 147 6.43 -16.31 -12.62
N ASN A 148 7.74 -16.03 -12.53
CA ASN A 148 8.27 -15.05 -11.58
C ASN A 148 7.86 -13.62 -11.94
N ALA A 149 7.85 -13.29 -13.23
CA ALA A 149 7.40 -11.99 -13.72
C ALA A 149 5.93 -11.71 -13.32
N CYS A 150 5.05 -12.71 -13.41
CA CYS A 150 3.66 -12.57 -12.98
C CYS A 150 3.55 -12.26 -11.47
N ALA A 151 4.32 -12.97 -10.64
CA ALA A 151 4.34 -12.73 -9.20
C ALA A 151 4.88 -11.34 -8.84
N THR A 152 5.99 -10.94 -9.46
CA THR A 152 6.61 -9.61 -9.26
C THR A 152 5.66 -8.50 -9.70
N PHE A 153 5.00 -8.64 -10.85
CA PHE A 153 4.00 -7.68 -11.31
C PHE A 153 2.84 -7.54 -10.32
N ASN A 154 2.27 -8.65 -9.85
CA ASN A 154 1.18 -8.63 -8.89
C ASN A 154 1.60 -7.95 -7.56
N PHE A 155 2.82 -8.22 -7.09
CA PHE A 155 3.37 -7.58 -5.90
C PHE A 155 3.50 -6.06 -6.06
N LEU A 156 4.08 -5.60 -7.18
CA LEU A 156 4.24 -4.17 -7.47
C LEU A 156 2.89 -3.45 -7.65
N CYS A 157 1.92 -4.12 -8.27
CA CYS A 157 0.55 -3.61 -8.38
C CYS A 157 -0.12 -3.48 -7.01
N HIS A 158 0.08 -4.46 -6.13
CA HIS A 158 -0.44 -4.44 -4.77
C HIS A 158 0.19 -3.35 -3.90
N GLU A 159 1.48 -3.03 -4.11
CA GLU A 159 2.16 -1.90 -3.47
C GLU A 159 1.60 -0.54 -3.94
N GLY A 160 0.83 -0.51 -5.03
CA GLY A 160 0.27 0.71 -5.60
C GLY A 160 1.26 1.48 -6.47
N ARG A 161 2.33 0.82 -6.95
CA ARG A 161 3.29 1.43 -7.88
C ARG A 161 2.72 1.45 -9.30
N VAL A 162 3.10 2.48 -10.08
CA VAL A 162 2.74 2.54 -11.50
C VAL A 162 3.65 1.60 -12.29
N THR A 163 3.20 0.34 -12.36
CA THR A 163 3.96 -0.76 -12.99
C THR A 163 3.32 -1.16 -14.32
N GLY A 164 4.15 -1.65 -15.24
CA GLY A 164 3.73 -2.34 -16.45
C GLY A 164 4.33 -3.75 -16.50
N ALA A 165 3.77 -4.61 -17.34
CA ALA A 165 4.41 -5.88 -17.68
C ALA A 165 4.35 -6.17 -19.18
N ALA A 166 5.39 -6.82 -19.69
CA ALA A 166 5.43 -7.35 -21.06
C ALA A 166 5.73 -8.85 -20.96
N LEU A 167 4.74 -9.69 -21.25
CA LEU A 167 4.78 -11.12 -20.93
C LEU A 167 4.67 -11.97 -22.20
N ILE A 168 5.56 -12.95 -22.32
CA ILE A 168 5.52 -14.00 -23.33
C ILE A 168 5.03 -15.28 -22.64
N PRO A 169 3.99 -15.96 -23.15
CA PRO A 169 3.55 -17.22 -22.55
C PRO A 169 4.65 -18.29 -22.68
N PRO A 170 4.91 -19.08 -21.63
CA PRO A 170 5.94 -20.12 -21.68
C PRO A 170 5.53 -21.22 -22.68
N PRO A 171 6.48 -21.76 -23.48
CA PRO A 171 6.20 -22.85 -24.39
C PRO A 171 5.93 -24.15 -23.62
N GLY A 172 4.66 -24.39 -23.27
CA GLY A 172 4.16 -25.72 -22.92
C GLY A 172 4.85 -26.43 -21.74
N GLY A 173 4.68 -25.92 -20.53
CA GLY A 173 5.02 -26.63 -19.31
C GLY A 173 4.70 -25.80 -18.08
N THR A 174 3.93 -26.35 -17.15
CA THR A 174 3.53 -25.75 -15.86
C THR A 174 2.34 -24.79 -15.94
N MET A 175 1.20 -25.24 -15.41
CA MET A 175 0.06 -24.38 -15.08
C MET A 175 0.28 -23.89 -13.64
N LEU A 176 0.28 -22.57 -13.41
CA LEU A 176 -0.04 -22.07 -12.06
C LEU A 176 -1.57 -22.02 -11.94
N THR A 177 -2.14 -23.11 -11.45
CA THR A 177 -3.52 -23.12 -10.96
C THR A 177 -3.52 -22.35 -9.63
N SER A 178 -3.75 -21.05 -9.70
CA SER A 178 -4.12 -20.25 -8.53
C SER A 178 -5.40 -20.86 -7.93
N LEU A 179 -5.27 -21.42 -6.72
CA LEU A 179 -6.41 -21.85 -5.90
C LEU A 179 -7.15 -20.60 -5.42
N ALA A 180 -8.11 -20.11 -6.20
CA ALA A 180 -9.04 -19.09 -5.78
C ALA A 180 -10.48 -19.43 -6.21
N GLN A 181 -11.18 -20.05 -5.25
CA GLN A 181 -12.62 -19.96 -4.93
C GLN A 181 -13.65 -20.51 -5.93
N ALA A 182 -14.20 -21.67 -5.57
CA ALA A 182 -15.55 -22.12 -5.96
C ALA A 182 -16.59 -21.45 -5.03
N PRO A 183 -17.76 -21.01 -5.55
CA PRO A 183 -18.90 -20.66 -4.71
C PRO A 183 -19.75 -21.91 -4.43
N GLU A 184 -20.00 -22.20 -3.15
CA GLU A 184 -21.26 -22.81 -2.67
C GLU A 184 -22.07 -21.75 -1.93
#